data_AF-A0A7Y4VRG6-F1
#
_entry.id   AF-A0A7Y4VRG6-F1
#
_cell.length_a   1.000
_cell.length_b   1.000
_cell.length_c   1.000
_cell.angle_alpha   90.00
_cell.angle_beta   90.00
_cell.angle_gamma   90.00
#
_symmetry.space_group_name_H-M   'P 1'
#
loop_
_entity.id
_entity.type
_entity.pdbx_description
1 polymer ?
#
loop_
_entity_poly.entity_id
_entity_poly.type
_entity_poly.pdbx_seq_one_letter_code
_entity_poly.pdbx_strand_id
1 'polypeptide(L)'
;MRMGDGGFAPAYNVQIATDPRSRAIVGLEVTNHGTDHGEDGALRAQVERRTGRKVAEHLLNGGYVKGESIEQAAEQGVALYAPLPGTGKDGAVCTHRAQDPPGVAAWRERMTSAAGRTVYKERAATSETVNADLKTFRGLRAFAVRGLRKVRCVALWSALAYNVMHFADVLTA
;
A
#
# COMPACT_ATOMS: atom_id res chain seq x y z
N MET A 1 -3.97 7.13 -17.27
CA MET A 1 -4.17 7.25 -15.81
C MET A 1 -4.17 8.72 -15.45
N ARG A 2 -4.94 9.11 -14.43
CA ARG A 2 -4.89 10.47 -13.91
C ARG A 2 -3.54 10.68 -13.23
N MET A 3 -2.87 11.78 -13.58
CA MET A 3 -1.53 12.10 -13.11
C MET A 3 -1.59 13.18 -12.01
N GLY A 4 -0.47 13.39 -11.31
CA GLY A 4 -0.39 14.39 -10.24
C GLY A 4 -0.53 15.84 -10.71
N ASP A 5 -0.32 16.10 -12.00
CA ASP A 5 -0.53 17.41 -12.65
C ASP A 5 -1.99 17.67 -13.06
N GLY A 6 -2.90 16.73 -12.76
CA GLY A 6 -4.32 16.81 -13.14
C GLY A 6 -4.62 16.32 -14.56
N GLY A 7 -3.60 16.01 -15.36
CA GLY A 7 -3.74 15.48 -16.71
C GLY A 7 -3.94 13.96 -16.75
N PHE A 8 -4.02 13.42 -17.97
CA PHE A 8 -4.07 11.98 -18.23
C PHE A 8 -2.88 11.57 -19.10
N ALA A 9 -2.14 10.54 -18.65
CA ALA A 9 -1.03 9.98 -19.42
C ALA A 9 -1.05 8.45 -19.44
N PRO A 10 -0.45 7.80 -20.45
CA PRO A 10 -0.13 6.38 -20.39
C PRO A 10 0.82 6.12 -19.22
N ALA A 11 0.40 5.28 -18.28
CA ALA A 11 1.17 4.94 -17.09
C ALA A 11 0.82 3.53 -16.60
N TYR A 12 1.62 3.04 -15.67
CA TYR A 12 1.38 1.79 -14.96
C TYR A 12 1.19 2.08 -13.48
N ASN A 13 0.33 1.30 -12.84
CA ASN A 13 0.15 1.32 -11.41
C ASN A 13 1.06 0.25 -10.79
N VAL A 14 2.10 0.68 -10.06
CA VAL A 14 3.05 -0.21 -9.39
C VAL A 14 2.67 -0.31 -7.92
N GLN A 15 2.23 -1.48 -7.52
CA GLN A 15 1.78 -1.82 -6.17
C GLN A 15 2.96 -2.43 -5.39
N ILE A 16 3.29 -1.86 -4.22
CA ILE A 16 4.46 -2.28 -3.44
C ILE A 16 4.03 -2.49 -1.99
N ALA A 17 4.34 -3.67 -1.44
CA ALA A 17 4.18 -3.97 -0.01
C ALA A 17 5.55 -4.00 0.66
N THR A 18 5.69 -3.16 1.69
CA THR A 18 6.93 -3.01 2.47
C THR A 18 6.63 -3.30 3.92
N ASP A 19 7.46 -4.10 4.58
CA ASP A 19 7.41 -4.30 6.02
C ASP A 19 7.92 -3.06 6.76
N PRO A 20 7.15 -2.41 7.65
CA PRO A 20 7.59 -1.19 8.33
C PRO A 20 8.79 -1.38 9.26
N ARG A 21 9.01 -2.60 9.78
CA ARG A 21 10.11 -2.88 10.72
C ARG A 21 11.45 -3.07 10.03
N SER A 22 11.52 -4.02 9.11
CA SER A 22 12.74 -4.34 8.36
C SER A 22 12.93 -3.45 7.13
N ARG A 23 11.89 -2.74 6.70
CA ARG A 23 11.80 -2.01 5.43
C ARG A 23 11.96 -2.90 4.19
N ALA A 24 11.91 -4.22 4.33
CA ALA A 24 11.97 -5.12 3.18
C ALA A 24 10.74 -4.94 2.28
N ILE A 25 10.97 -4.86 0.97
CA ILE A 25 9.90 -5.03 -0.02
C ILE A 25 9.59 -6.51 -0.13
N VAL A 26 8.38 -6.89 0.27
CA VAL A 26 7.92 -8.29 0.35
C VAL A 26 6.86 -8.62 -0.70
N GLY A 27 6.18 -7.61 -1.24
CA GLY A 27 5.18 -7.74 -2.29
C GLY A 27 5.38 -6.72 -3.40
N LEU A 28 5.12 -7.13 -4.64
CA LEU A 28 5.11 -6.26 -5.81
C LEU A 28 4.17 -6.78 -6.90
N GLU A 29 3.36 -5.88 -7.44
CA GLU A 29 2.54 -6.13 -8.64
C GLU A 29 2.50 -4.89 -9.54
N VAL A 30 2.26 -5.11 -10.84
CA VAL A 30 2.09 -4.02 -11.81
C VAL A 30 0.77 -4.21 -12.54
N THR A 31 -0.09 -3.20 -12.49
CA THR A 31 -1.38 -3.17 -13.20
C THR A 31 -1.47 -1.94 -14.11
N ASN A 32 -2.49 -1.91 -14.96
CA ASN A 32 -2.87 -0.75 -15.76
C ASN A 32 -4.22 -0.16 -15.29
N HIS A 33 -4.70 -0.56 -14.11
CA HIS A 33 -5.91 -0.01 -13.51
C HIS A 33 -5.66 1.39 -12.98
N GLY A 34 -6.47 2.36 -13.40
CA GLY A 34 -6.31 3.76 -12.99
C GLY A 34 -6.71 4.07 -11.54
N THR A 35 -7.04 3.04 -10.76
CA THR A 35 -7.37 3.13 -9.34
C THR A 35 -6.62 2.04 -8.58
N ASP A 36 -6.42 2.27 -7.29
CA ASP A 36 -5.82 1.33 -6.35
C ASP A 36 -6.87 0.38 -5.72
N HIS A 37 -8.15 0.56 -6.04
CA HIS A 37 -9.23 -0.23 -5.47
C HIS A 37 -9.09 -1.73 -5.79
N GLY A 38 -9.09 -2.55 -4.74
CA GLY A 38 -9.08 -4.02 -4.85
C GLY A 38 -7.69 -4.63 -5.07
N GLU A 39 -6.65 -3.82 -5.21
CA GLU A 39 -5.27 -4.32 -5.41
C GLU A 39 -4.64 -4.83 -4.09
N ASP A 40 -5.16 -4.37 -2.95
CA ASP A 40 -4.63 -4.66 -1.62
C ASP A 40 -4.77 -6.14 -1.21
N GLY A 41 -5.85 -6.81 -1.63
CA GLY A 41 -6.10 -8.22 -1.30
C GLY A 41 -5.14 -9.18 -2.00
N ALA A 42 -4.93 -8.98 -3.31
CA ALA A 42 -3.99 -9.78 -4.09
C ALA A 42 -2.55 -9.61 -3.59
N LEU A 43 -2.18 -8.37 -3.21
CA LEU A 43 -0.87 -8.07 -2.66
C LEU A 43 -0.66 -8.71 -1.29
N ARG A 44 -1.65 -8.67 -0.39
CA ARG A 44 -1.60 -9.41 0.90
C ARG A 44 -1.35 -10.90 0.68
N ALA A 45 -2.14 -11.54 -0.18
CA ALA A 45 -1.98 -12.96 -0.47
C ALA A 45 -0.57 -13.29 -1.03
N GLN A 46 0.01 -12.38 -1.83
CA GLN A 46 1.38 -12.52 -2.30
C GLN A 46 2.41 -12.44 -1.15
N VAL A 47 2.24 -11.51 -0.21
CA VAL A 47 3.10 -11.38 0.97
C VAL A 47 3.02 -12.64 1.84
N GLU A 48 1.83 -13.15 2.11
CA GLU A 48 1.65 -14.36 2.93
C GLU A 48 2.33 -15.58 2.28
N ARG A 49 2.16 -15.77 0.97
CA ARG A 49 2.83 -16.86 0.24
C ARG A 49 4.35 -16.76 0.26
N ARG A 50 4.91 -15.56 0.17
CA ARG A 50 6.37 -15.35 0.11
C ARG A 50 7.04 -15.45 1.48
N THR A 51 6.34 -15.00 2.52
CA THR A 51 6.89 -14.94 3.89
C THR A 51 6.53 -16.15 4.73
N GLY A 52 5.52 -16.94 4.32
CA GLY A 52 4.95 -18.02 5.12
C GLY A 52 4.22 -17.52 6.38
N ARG A 53 3.96 -16.21 6.48
CA ARG A 53 3.36 -15.55 7.65
C ARG A 53 2.05 -14.90 7.28
N LYS A 54 1.06 -14.99 8.17
CA LYS A 54 -0.22 -14.28 8.02
C LYS A 54 -0.01 -12.77 8.20
N VAL A 55 -0.61 -11.96 7.33
CA VAL A 55 -0.64 -10.52 7.51
C VAL A 55 -1.70 -10.20 8.56
N ALA A 56 -1.29 -9.70 9.73
CA ALA A 56 -2.22 -9.30 10.79
C ALA A 56 -2.67 -7.84 10.64
N GLU A 57 -1.77 -6.97 10.18
CA GLU A 57 -2.00 -5.53 10.04
C GLU A 57 -1.54 -5.05 8.67
N HIS A 58 -2.27 -4.12 8.07
CA HIS A 58 -1.92 -3.60 6.75
C HIS A 58 -2.20 -2.10 6.65
N LEU A 59 -1.14 -1.32 6.42
CA LEU A 59 -1.19 0.13 6.31
C LEU A 59 -1.37 0.52 4.84
N LEU A 60 -2.43 1.27 4.54
CA LEU A 60 -2.84 1.62 3.18
C LEU A 60 -2.99 3.13 3.02
N ASN A 61 -2.80 3.63 1.80
CA ASN A 61 -3.12 5.00 1.46
C ASN A 61 -4.64 5.19 1.30
N GLY A 62 -5.12 6.43 1.37
CA GLY A 62 -6.53 6.79 1.18
C GLY A 62 -7.11 6.34 -0.16
N GLY A 63 -6.29 6.20 -1.20
CA GLY A 63 -6.72 5.68 -2.52
C GLY A 63 -7.25 4.23 -2.49
N TYR A 64 -6.92 3.44 -1.46
CA TYR A 64 -7.39 2.06 -1.30
C TYR A 64 -8.69 1.95 -0.50
N VAL A 65 -9.15 3.05 0.12
CA VAL A 65 -10.27 3.01 1.07
C VAL A 65 -11.59 2.76 0.34
N LYS A 66 -12.11 1.53 0.49
CA LYS A 66 -13.45 1.13 0.08
C LYS A 66 -14.04 0.19 1.13
N GLY A 67 -15.32 0.38 1.48
CA GLY A 67 -15.98 -0.41 2.53
C GLY A 67 -15.89 -1.91 2.31
N GLU A 68 -16.09 -2.38 1.07
CA GLU A 68 -15.97 -3.78 0.68
C GLU A 68 -14.57 -4.36 0.96
N SER A 69 -13.50 -3.65 0.58
CA SER A 69 -12.12 -4.09 0.83
C SER A 69 -11.79 -4.16 2.31
N ILE A 70 -12.34 -3.23 3.10
CA ILE A 70 -12.18 -3.22 4.56
C ILE A 70 -12.88 -4.42 5.19
N GLU A 71 -14.10 -4.72 4.77
CA GLU A 71 -14.86 -5.85 5.30
C GLU A 71 -14.19 -7.18 4.97
N GLN A 72 -13.79 -7.36 3.71
CA GLN A 72 -13.07 -8.56 3.26
C GLN A 72 -11.75 -8.77 4.02
N ALA A 73 -11.02 -7.68 4.32
CA ALA A 73 -9.81 -7.76 5.13
C ALA A 73 -10.14 -8.18 6.58
N ALA A 74 -11.20 -7.63 7.17
CA ALA A 74 -11.64 -7.97 8.52
C ALA A 74 -12.07 -9.45 8.62
N GLU A 75 -12.82 -9.97 7.64
CA GLU A 75 -13.19 -11.39 7.54
C GLU A 75 -11.96 -12.32 7.46
N GLN A 76 -10.86 -11.84 6.87
CA GLN A 76 -9.58 -12.54 6.79
C GLN A 76 -8.72 -12.39 8.06
N GLY A 77 -9.23 -11.71 9.10
CA GLY A 77 -8.52 -11.42 10.33
C GLY A 77 -7.44 -10.34 10.20
N VAL A 78 -7.54 -9.46 9.20
CA VAL A 78 -6.56 -8.40 8.91
C VAL A 78 -7.07 -7.04 9.37
N ALA A 79 -6.32 -6.39 10.25
CA ALA A 79 -6.57 -5.02 10.68
C ALA A 79 -6.01 -4.00 9.68
N LEU A 80 -6.89 -3.37 8.89
CA LEU A 80 -6.47 -2.27 8.01
C LEU A 80 -6.25 -0.96 8.77
N TYR A 81 -5.21 -0.22 8.39
CA TYR A 81 -4.96 1.15 8.82
C TYR A 81 -4.92 2.03 7.57
N ALA A 82 -5.95 2.84 7.39
CA ALA A 82 -6.12 3.71 6.23
C ALA A 82 -6.83 4.98 6.67
N PRO A 83 -6.54 6.15 6.09
CA PRO A 83 -7.10 7.40 6.56
C PRO A 83 -8.61 7.38 6.37
N LEU A 84 -9.34 7.94 7.35
CA LEU A 84 -10.78 8.14 7.20
C LEU A 84 -11.03 9.08 6.00
N PRO A 85 -12.04 8.81 5.14
CA PRO A 85 -12.37 9.67 4.03
C PRO A 85 -12.64 11.09 4.54
N GLY A 86 -12.28 12.07 3.70
CA GLY A 86 -12.45 13.48 3.99
C GLY A 86 -13.87 13.82 4.47
N THR A 87 -13.89 14.85 5.30
CA THR A 87 -15.02 15.39 6.07
C THR A 87 -16.34 15.44 5.31
N GLY A 88 -17.44 15.17 6.02
CA GLY A 88 -18.76 15.58 5.54
C GLY A 88 -18.83 17.11 5.32
N LYS A 89 -19.98 17.60 4.85
CA LYS A 89 -20.19 19.04 4.54
C LYS A 89 -19.82 20.00 5.68
N ASP A 90 -19.73 19.50 6.92
CA ASP A 90 -19.47 20.30 8.13
C ASP A 90 -18.03 20.19 8.66
N GLY A 91 -17.08 19.63 7.90
CA GLY A 91 -15.69 19.51 8.37
C GLY A 91 -15.49 18.45 9.46
N ALA A 92 -16.55 17.74 9.86
CA ALA A 92 -16.47 16.65 10.83
C ALA A 92 -16.07 15.33 10.14
N VAL A 93 -15.10 14.65 10.73
CA VAL A 93 -14.76 13.27 10.39
C VAL A 93 -15.94 12.40 10.79
N CYS A 94 -16.59 11.74 9.83
CA CYS A 94 -17.70 10.84 10.11
C CYS A 94 -17.13 9.58 10.80
N THR A 95 -17.27 9.53 12.13
CA THR A 95 -16.69 8.47 12.98
C THR A 95 -17.54 7.20 13.01
N HIS A 96 -18.81 7.27 12.60
CA HIS A 96 -19.72 6.12 12.58
C HIS A 96 -20.94 6.39 11.67
N ARG A 97 -21.39 5.38 10.93
CA ARG A 97 -22.73 5.37 10.31
C ARG A 97 -23.52 4.18 10.85
N ALA A 98 -24.82 4.38 11.12
CA ALA A 98 -25.69 3.36 11.71
C ALA A 98 -25.80 2.05 10.91
N GLN A 99 -25.39 2.05 9.64
CA GLN A 99 -25.40 0.87 8.75
C GLN A 99 -23.99 0.40 8.35
N ASP A 100 -22.92 0.84 9.05
CA ASP A 100 -21.57 0.34 8.75
C ASP A 100 -21.48 -1.16 9.10
N PRO A 101 -20.98 -2.00 8.18
CA PRO A 101 -20.65 -3.39 8.49
C PRO A 101 -19.60 -3.50 9.63
N PRO A 102 -19.53 -4.64 10.33
CA PRO A 102 -18.67 -4.80 11.52
C PRO A 102 -17.19 -4.47 11.28
N GLY A 103 -16.60 -4.92 10.18
CA GLY A 103 -15.20 -4.62 9.84
C GLY A 103 -14.96 -3.14 9.57
N VAL A 104 -15.89 -2.46 8.88
CA VAL A 104 -15.85 -1.02 8.66
C VAL A 104 -15.97 -0.25 9.99
N ALA A 105 -16.87 -0.65 10.88
CA ALA A 105 -17.03 -0.03 12.19
C ALA A 105 -15.75 -0.15 13.03
N ALA A 106 -15.16 -1.35 13.09
CA ALA A 106 -13.90 -1.60 13.79
C ALA A 106 -12.72 -0.79 13.21
N TRP A 107 -12.66 -0.65 11.88
CA TRP A 107 -11.66 0.21 11.23
C TRP A 107 -11.84 1.70 11.60
N ARG A 108 -13.07 2.21 11.66
CA ARG A 108 -13.33 3.61 12.05
C ARG A 108 -12.91 3.89 13.50
N GLU A 109 -13.26 2.98 14.40
CA GLU A 109 -12.83 3.05 15.80
C GLU A 109 -11.31 3.08 15.91
N ARG A 110 -10.64 2.14 15.23
CA ARG A 110 -9.17 2.04 15.17
C ARG A 110 -8.52 3.34 14.70
N MET A 111 -9.01 3.94 13.61
CA MET A 111 -8.44 5.18 13.04
C MET A 111 -8.81 6.44 13.84
N THR A 112 -9.84 6.37 14.68
CA THR A 112 -10.19 7.44 15.61
C THR A 112 -9.33 7.41 16.87
N SER A 113 -8.89 6.21 17.29
CA SER A 113 -8.02 6.02 18.45
C SER A 113 -6.62 6.66 18.29
N ALA A 114 -6.03 7.11 19.42
CA ALA A 114 -4.66 7.63 19.44
C ALA A 114 -3.60 6.55 19.08
N ALA A 115 -3.85 5.31 19.48
CA ALA A 115 -2.99 4.17 19.15
C ALA A 115 -2.96 3.91 17.65
N GLY A 116 -4.14 3.84 17.00
CA GLY A 116 -4.20 3.59 15.56
C GLY A 116 -3.63 4.74 14.71
N ARG A 117 -3.80 5.98 15.16
CA ARG A 117 -3.12 7.14 14.54
C ARG A 117 -1.60 7.06 14.67
N THR A 118 -1.09 6.53 15.78
CA THR A 118 0.35 6.33 15.97
C THR A 118 0.89 5.27 15.02
N VAL A 119 0.25 4.10 14.93
CA VAL A 119 0.61 3.04 13.96
C VAL A 119 0.58 3.57 12.52
N TYR A 120 -0.46 4.33 12.16
CA TYR A 120 -0.59 4.86 10.80
C TYR A 120 0.55 5.81 10.38
N LYS A 121 1.27 6.44 11.32
CA LYS A 121 2.46 7.27 11.00
C LYS A 121 3.57 6.45 10.34
N GLU A 122 3.68 5.16 10.63
CA GLU A 122 4.68 4.27 10.04
C GLU A 122 4.54 4.18 8.51
N ARG A 123 3.32 4.34 7.97
CA ARG A 123 3.04 4.30 6.53
C ARG A 123 3.84 5.38 5.79
N ALA A 124 3.83 6.60 6.31
CA ALA A 124 4.53 7.73 5.68
C ALA A 124 6.04 7.53 5.75
N ALA A 125 6.56 7.11 6.90
CA ALA A 125 7.99 6.85 7.10
C ALA A 125 8.52 5.68 6.25
N THR A 126 7.66 4.71 5.92
CA THR A 126 8.05 3.50 5.19
C THR A 126 7.73 3.62 3.70
N SER A 127 6.45 3.61 3.32
CA SER A 127 6.04 3.48 1.91
C SER A 127 6.50 4.66 1.05
N GLU A 128 6.41 5.90 1.55
CA GLU A 128 6.80 7.07 0.76
C GLU A 128 8.31 7.12 0.52
N THR A 129 9.11 6.78 1.53
CA THR A 129 10.57 6.83 1.41
C THR A 129 11.11 5.69 0.55
N VAL A 130 10.51 4.49 0.62
CA VAL A 130 10.82 3.39 -0.32
C VAL A 130 10.42 3.76 -1.75
N ASN A 131 9.23 4.32 -1.95
CA ASN A 131 8.80 4.78 -3.26
C ASN A 131 9.71 5.88 -3.82
N ALA A 132 10.18 6.79 -2.96
CA ALA A 132 11.13 7.83 -3.34
C ALA A 132 12.47 7.23 -3.79
N ASP A 133 13.04 6.28 -3.05
CA ASP A 133 14.28 5.59 -3.45
C ASP A 133 14.11 4.89 -4.80
N LEU A 134 13.05 4.10 -4.95
CA LEU A 134 12.79 3.35 -6.18
C LEU A 134 12.66 4.27 -7.40
N LYS A 135 11.98 5.42 -7.25
CA LYS A 135 11.82 6.41 -8.32
C LYS A 135 13.10 7.17 -8.62
N THR A 136 13.91 7.47 -7.60
CA THR A 136 15.08 8.35 -7.74
C THR A 136 16.31 7.57 -8.18
N PHE A 137 16.56 6.43 -7.55
CA PHE A 137 17.82 5.69 -7.68
C PHE A 137 17.66 4.35 -8.39
N ARG A 138 16.45 3.77 -8.46
CA ARG A 138 16.22 2.42 -9.01
C ARG A 138 15.42 2.39 -10.31
N GLY A 139 15.21 3.53 -10.94
CA GLY A 139 14.66 3.61 -12.31
C GLY A 139 13.13 3.49 -12.42
N LEU A 140 12.35 3.62 -11.34
CA LEU A 140 10.88 3.55 -11.41
C LEU A 140 10.20 4.87 -11.78
N ARG A 141 10.95 5.89 -12.21
CA ARG A 141 10.35 7.17 -12.66
C ARG A 141 9.75 7.08 -14.08
N ALA A 142 10.36 6.30 -14.97
CA ALA A 142 9.87 6.10 -16.32
C ALA A 142 10.29 4.71 -16.83
N PHE A 143 9.44 4.09 -17.64
CA PHE A 143 9.72 2.76 -18.21
C PHE A 143 10.19 2.88 -19.66
N ALA A 144 11.34 2.28 -19.96
CA ALA A 144 11.85 2.14 -21.34
C ALA A 144 11.18 0.99 -22.12
N VAL A 145 10.28 0.24 -21.47
CA VAL A 145 9.59 -0.92 -22.02
C VAL A 145 8.07 -0.73 -21.98
N ARG A 146 7.36 -1.42 -22.87
CA ARG A 146 5.89 -1.45 -22.91
C ARG A 146 5.38 -2.87 -22.64
N GLY A 147 4.23 -2.97 -21.96
CA GLY A 147 3.54 -4.20 -21.61
C GLY A 147 3.78 -4.63 -20.16
N LEU A 148 2.71 -5.07 -19.49
CA LEU A 148 2.68 -5.38 -18.06
C LEU A 148 3.80 -6.34 -17.63
N ARG A 149 4.04 -7.42 -18.39
CA ARG A 149 5.10 -8.39 -18.07
C ARG A 149 6.49 -7.75 -18.04
N LYS A 150 6.82 -6.93 -19.04
CA LYS A 150 8.16 -6.29 -19.13
C LYS A 150 8.33 -5.25 -18.02
N VAL A 151 7.31 -4.45 -17.77
CA VAL A 151 7.31 -3.43 -16.71
C VAL A 151 7.41 -4.10 -15.33
N ARG A 152 6.70 -5.20 -15.12
CA ARG A 152 6.81 -6.00 -13.90
C ARG A 152 8.23 -6.52 -13.68
N CYS A 153 8.91 -7.00 -14.73
CA CYS A 153 10.32 -7.38 -14.60
C CYS A 153 11.19 -6.21 -14.13
N VAL A 154 11.05 -5.02 -14.74
CA VAL A 154 11.79 -3.82 -14.30
C VAL A 154 11.48 -3.50 -12.84
N ALA A 155 10.21 -3.49 -12.45
CA ALA A 155 9.79 -3.22 -11.07
C ALA A 155 10.35 -4.23 -10.06
N LEU A 156 10.37 -5.52 -10.40
CA LEU A 156 11.00 -6.56 -9.58
C LEU A 156 12.52 -6.36 -9.44
N TRP A 157 13.21 -5.99 -10.52
CA TRP A 157 14.65 -5.67 -10.47
C TRP A 157 14.93 -4.47 -9.57
N SER A 158 14.12 -3.42 -9.66
CA SER A 158 14.25 -2.24 -8.80
C SER A 158 14.02 -2.58 -7.32
N ALA A 159 13.00 -3.40 -7.02
CA ALA A 159 12.72 -3.86 -5.66
C ALA A 159 13.83 -4.80 -5.11
N LEU A 160 14.35 -5.70 -5.95
CA LEU A 160 15.47 -6.55 -5.58
C LEU A 160 16.72 -5.73 -5.27
N ALA A 161 17.06 -4.77 -6.14
CA ALA A 161 18.18 -3.87 -5.93
C ALA A 161 18.02 -3.06 -4.64
N TYR A 162 16.80 -2.55 -4.35
CA TYR A 162 16.51 -1.89 -3.08
C TYR A 162 16.79 -2.81 -1.89
N ASN A 163 16.21 -4.02 -1.86
CA ASN A 163 16.41 -4.95 -0.74
C ASN A 163 17.88 -5.33 -0.56
N VAL A 164 18.61 -5.66 -1.64
CA VAL A 164 20.03 -6.01 -1.57
C VAL A 164 20.85 -4.86 -1.00
N MET A 165 20.62 -3.62 -1.47
CA MET A 165 21.33 -2.45 -0.95
C MET A 165 20.94 -2.13 0.49
N HIS A 166 19.67 -2.29 0.86
CA HIS A 166 19.19 -2.02 2.21
C HIS A 166 19.78 -2.98 3.24
N PHE A 167 19.95 -4.25 2.85
CA PHE A 167 20.50 -5.29 3.72
C PHE A 167 21.98 -5.59 3.44
N ALA A 168 22.67 -4.79 2.63
CA ALA A 168 24.05 -5.05 2.20
C ALA A 168 24.97 -5.27 3.40
N ASP A 169 24.89 -4.39 4.41
CA ASP A 169 25.72 -4.46 5.61
C ASP A 169 25.47 -5.73 6.45
N VAL A 170 24.26 -6.28 6.40
CA VAL A 170 23.92 -7.54 7.09
C VAL A 170 24.35 -8.76 6.29
N LEU A 171 24.41 -8.65 4.96
CA LEU A 171 24.80 -9.74 4.06
C LEU A 171 26.32 -9.92 3.95
N THR A 172 27.08 -8.88 4.29
CA THR A 172 28.56 -8.89 4.23
C THR A 172 29.23 -9.00 5.59
N ALA A 173 28.45 -9.00 6.67
CA ALA A 173 28.88 -9.26 8.05
C ALA A 173 28.90 -10.76 8.36
#